data_AF-A0A520YWQ4-F1
#
_entry.id   AF-A0A520YWQ4-F1
#
_cell.length_a   1.000
_cell.length_b   1.000
_cell.length_c   1.000
_cell.angle_alpha   90.00
_cell.angle_beta   90.00
_cell.angle_gamma   90.00
#
_symmetry.space_group_name_H-M   'P 1'
#
loop_
_entity.id
_entity.type
_entity.pdbx_description
1 polymer ?
#
loop_
_entity_poly.entity_id
_entity_poly.type
_entity_poly.pdbx_seq_one_letter_code
_entity_poly.pdbx_strand_id
1 'polypeptide(L)'
;MNASNDSVHSDVADRRQRFRIDDTAILEVSPIEVDAAEKSPADDFFSPSAPFKLVRELQAIEGDHHGLMRAIAEQNSELAAYLGAMNKKIEAIGSAVAEATLGEDQKLQSIDLSEGGIGFTHDAELSRDGYYAIKIWFHRALIGFAAYIKVVASSRAIDGGYHISASFHALPEAESQIIAKHIMQVQAEAQRAKRQLSEDSQD
;
A
#
# COMPACT_ATOMS: atom_id res chain seq x y z
N MET A 1 -7.35 42.57 -12.30
CA MET A 1 -8.06 41.28 -12.48
C MET A 1 -7.00 40.19 -12.61
N ASN A 2 -6.67 39.47 -11.54
CA ASN A 2 -5.72 38.33 -11.59
C ASN A 2 -5.85 37.42 -10.34
N ALA A 3 -7.08 37.18 -9.88
CA ALA A 3 -7.35 36.42 -8.65
C ALA A 3 -7.95 35.02 -8.90
N SER A 4 -8.09 34.59 -10.16
CA SER A 4 -8.85 33.38 -10.51
C SER A 4 -7.98 32.18 -10.92
N ASN A 5 -6.65 32.34 -11.02
CA ASN A 5 -5.74 31.27 -11.46
C ASN A 5 -4.95 30.61 -10.32
N ASP A 6 -4.85 31.24 -9.15
CA ASP A 6 -4.14 30.71 -7.97
C ASP A 6 -5.00 29.74 -7.14
N SER A 7 -6.32 29.96 -7.08
CA SER A 7 -7.24 29.13 -6.27
C SER A 7 -7.48 27.73 -6.85
N VAL A 8 -7.43 27.57 -8.17
CA VAL A 8 -7.60 26.27 -8.84
C VAL A 8 -6.35 25.39 -8.69
N HIS A 9 -5.16 25.99 -8.69
CA HIS A 9 -3.91 25.27 -8.42
C HIS A 9 -3.78 24.85 -6.96
N SER A 10 -4.21 25.68 -6.02
CA SER A 10 -4.24 25.31 -4.60
C SER A 10 -5.21 24.16 -4.32
N ASP A 11 -6.42 24.16 -4.92
CA ASP A 11 -7.40 23.07 -4.72
C ASP A 11 -6.94 21.72 -5.28
N VAL A 12 -6.25 21.70 -6.43
CA VAL A 12 -5.73 20.45 -7.02
C VAL A 12 -4.53 19.92 -6.23
N ALA A 13 -3.62 20.80 -5.78
CA ALA A 13 -2.51 20.40 -4.93
C ALA A 13 -3.00 19.89 -3.56
N ASP A 14 -3.98 20.57 -2.96
CA ASP A 14 -4.56 20.24 -1.66
C ASP A 14 -5.46 18.98 -1.73
N ARG A 15 -6.10 18.70 -2.87
CA ARG A 15 -6.77 17.41 -3.13
C ARG A 15 -5.76 16.26 -3.31
N ARG A 16 -4.62 16.49 -3.98
CA ARG A 16 -3.55 15.47 -4.12
C ARG A 16 -2.88 15.16 -2.78
N GLN A 17 -2.75 16.14 -1.89
CA GLN A 17 -2.21 15.94 -0.54
C GLN A 17 -3.19 15.17 0.37
N ARG A 18 -4.50 15.26 0.11
CA ARG A 18 -5.55 14.68 0.97
C ARG A 18 -5.62 13.14 1.00
N PHE A 19 -5.03 12.46 0.02
CA PHE A 19 -5.06 10.99 -0.09
C PHE A 19 -3.67 10.36 -0.12
N ARG A 20 -2.68 11.04 0.46
CA ARG A 20 -1.34 10.52 0.63
C ARG A 20 -1.13 10.10 2.09
N ILE A 21 -0.50 8.96 2.28
CA ILE A 21 -0.09 8.44 3.59
C ILE A 21 1.42 8.21 3.59
N ASP A 22 2.02 8.29 4.77
CA ASP A 22 3.32 7.71 5.04
C ASP A 22 3.10 6.33 5.67
N ASP A 23 3.82 5.32 5.19
CA ASP A 23 3.72 3.95 5.69
C ASP A 23 5.06 3.23 5.56
N THR A 24 5.12 1.99 6.03
CA THR A 24 6.28 1.11 5.91
C THR A 24 5.93 -0.12 5.09
N ALA A 25 6.74 -0.42 4.08
CA ALA A 25 6.54 -1.57 3.20
C ALA A 25 7.86 -2.25 2.84
N ILE A 26 7.76 -3.51 2.46
CA ILE A 26 8.83 -4.25 1.80
C ILE A 26 8.55 -4.17 0.30
N LEU A 27 9.59 -3.83 -0.46
CA LEU A 27 9.50 -3.61 -1.89
C LEU A 27 10.48 -4.51 -2.64
N GLU A 28 10.02 -5.09 -3.75
CA GLU A 28 10.89 -5.63 -4.80
C GLU A 28 10.59 -4.88 -6.10
N VAL A 29 11.63 -4.46 -6.81
CA VAL A 29 11.51 -3.70 -8.06
C VAL A 29 12.26 -4.43 -9.16
N SER A 30 11.60 -4.66 -10.29
CA SER A 30 12.17 -5.36 -11.44
C SER A 30 11.98 -4.52 -12.71
N PRO A 31 13.03 -4.26 -13.50
CA PRO A 31 12.90 -3.54 -14.77
C PRO A 31 12.05 -4.34 -15.75
N ILE A 32 11.22 -3.65 -16.52
CA ILE A 32 10.42 -4.28 -17.58
C ILE A 32 10.56 -3.53 -18.90
N GLU A 33 10.38 -4.27 -20.00
CA GLU A 33 10.13 -3.66 -21.29
C GLU A 33 8.71 -3.07 -21.32
N VAL A 34 8.53 -1.95 -22.02
CA VAL A 34 7.25 -1.21 -22.06
C VAL A 34 6.08 -2.12 -22.49
N ASP A 35 6.30 -2.96 -23.50
CA ASP A 35 5.28 -3.87 -24.03
C ASP A 35 4.94 -5.04 -23.09
N ALA A 36 5.71 -5.24 -22.02
CA ALA A 36 5.52 -6.36 -21.11
C ALA A 36 4.31 -6.15 -20.20
N ALA A 37 3.96 -4.88 -19.90
CA ALA A 37 2.82 -4.52 -19.07
C ALA A 37 1.46 -4.92 -19.65
N GLU A 38 1.39 -5.15 -20.96
CA GLU A 38 0.17 -5.57 -21.67
C GLU A 38 0.06 -7.10 -21.82
N LYS A 39 1.12 -7.85 -21.51
CA LYS A 39 1.26 -9.27 -21.87
C LYS A 39 1.08 -10.23 -20.70
N SER A 40 1.38 -9.79 -19.48
CA SER A 40 1.26 -10.61 -18.27
C SER A 40 0.97 -9.76 -17.04
N PRO A 41 0.54 -10.36 -15.91
CA PRO A 41 0.48 -9.67 -14.63
C PRO A 41 1.88 -9.26 -14.13
N ALA A 42 1.93 -8.20 -13.30
CA ALA A 42 3.18 -7.72 -12.73
C ALA A 42 3.86 -8.74 -11.80
N ASP A 43 3.11 -9.65 -11.17
CA ASP A 43 3.66 -10.67 -10.26
C ASP A 43 4.59 -11.67 -10.99
N ASP A 44 4.39 -11.88 -12.29
CA ASP A 44 5.18 -12.81 -13.12
C ASP A 44 6.65 -12.37 -13.27
N PHE A 45 6.98 -11.11 -12.93
CA PHE A 45 8.34 -10.56 -12.98
C PHE A 45 9.17 -10.85 -11.72
N PHE A 46 8.61 -11.56 -10.76
CA PHE A 46 9.23 -11.87 -9.49
C PHE A 46 9.34 -13.37 -9.27
N SER A 47 10.33 -13.78 -8.49
CA SER A 47 10.41 -15.17 -8.05
C SER A 47 9.22 -15.47 -7.10
N PRO A 48 8.68 -16.70 -7.14
CA PRO A 48 7.65 -17.11 -6.19
C PRO A 48 8.12 -16.95 -4.74
N SER A 49 7.30 -16.29 -3.92
CA SER A 49 7.56 -16.07 -2.49
C SER A 49 6.42 -16.67 -1.68
N ALA A 50 6.75 -17.63 -0.81
CA ALA A 50 5.79 -18.28 0.07
C ALA A 50 5.11 -17.29 1.04
N PRO A 51 5.83 -16.40 1.75
CA PRO A 51 5.20 -15.35 2.56
C PRO A 51 4.26 -14.46 1.74
N PHE A 52 4.68 -14.01 0.56
CA PHE A 52 3.83 -13.18 -0.29
C PHE A 52 2.56 -13.91 -0.73
N LYS A 53 2.69 -15.19 -1.11
CA LYS A 53 1.54 -16.03 -1.48
C LYS A 53 0.56 -16.20 -0.31
N LEU A 54 1.05 -16.48 0.90
CA LEU A 54 0.21 -16.60 2.10
C LEU A 54 -0.60 -15.32 2.34
N VAL A 55 0.06 -14.16 2.24
CA VAL A 55 -0.58 -12.84 2.38
C VAL A 55 -1.70 -12.68 1.35
N ARG A 56 -1.42 -12.97 0.08
CA ARG A 56 -2.41 -12.88 -1.00
C ARG A 56 -3.61 -13.83 -0.80
N GLU A 57 -3.37 -15.04 -0.32
CA GLU A 57 -4.42 -16.02 -0.02
C GLU A 57 -5.32 -15.56 1.14
N LEU A 58 -4.74 -15.04 2.22
CA LEU A 58 -5.50 -14.50 3.35
C LEU A 58 -6.35 -13.28 2.93
N GLN A 59 -5.80 -12.39 2.10
CA GLN A 59 -6.55 -11.26 1.55
C GLN A 59 -7.72 -11.68 0.66
N ALA A 60 -7.54 -12.71 -0.17
CA ALA A 60 -8.61 -13.23 -1.01
C ALA A 60 -9.76 -13.80 -0.17
N ILE A 61 -9.43 -14.61 0.85
CA ILE A 61 -10.41 -15.17 1.80
C ILE A 61 -11.19 -14.05 2.51
N GLU A 62 -10.51 -12.97 2.91
CA GLU A 62 -11.15 -11.82 3.56
C GLU A 62 -12.14 -11.12 2.62
N GLY A 63 -11.77 -10.92 1.35
CA GLY A 63 -12.64 -10.33 0.34
C GLY A 63 -13.94 -11.12 0.15
N ASP A 64 -13.83 -12.44 0.03
CA ASP A 64 -14.96 -13.34 -0.21
C ASP A 64 -15.95 -13.35 0.96
N HIS A 65 -15.48 -13.13 2.20
CA HIS A 65 -16.29 -13.25 3.40
C HIS A 65 -16.88 -11.92 3.90
N HIS A 66 -16.53 -10.79 3.28
CA HIS A 66 -16.95 -9.47 3.76
C HIS A 66 -18.48 -9.29 3.79
N GLY A 67 -19.18 -9.74 2.74
CA GLY A 67 -20.64 -9.69 2.66
C GLY A 67 -21.31 -10.53 3.74
N LEU A 68 -20.76 -11.70 4.04
CA LEU A 68 -21.28 -12.59 5.08
C LEU A 68 -21.10 -11.98 6.47
N MET A 69 -19.94 -11.39 6.76
CA MET A 69 -19.72 -10.69 8.03
C MET A 69 -20.72 -9.55 8.25
N ARG A 70 -21.03 -8.79 7.19
CA ARG A 70 -22.05 -7.75 7.27
C ARG A 70 -23.44 -8.33 7.57
N ALA A 71 -23.84 -9.39 6.88
CA ALA A 71 -25.12 -10.04 7.12
C ALA A 71 -25.23 -10.64 8.54
N ILE A 72 -24.12 -11.14 9.11
CA ILE A 72 -24.07 -11.60 10.50
C ILE A 72 -24.20 -10.44 11.47
N ALA A 73 -23.50 -9.32 11.23
CA ALA A 73 -23.56 -8.14 12.09
C ALA A 73 -24.96 -7.53 12.17
N GLU A 74 -25.71 -7.56 11.06
CA GLU A 74 -27.11 -7.11 11.00
C GLU A 74 -28.05 -8.00 11.85
N GLN A 75 -27.71 -9.28 12.05
CA GLN A 75 -28.51 -10.23 12.84
C GLN A 75 -28.06 -10.32 14.30
N ASN A 76 -26.75 -10.32 14.55
CA ASN A 76 -26.16 -10.46 15.87
C ASN A 76 -24.78 -9.77 15.92
N SER A 77 -24.75 -8.61 16.58
CA SER A 77 -23.54 -7.80 16.72
C SER A 77 -22.47 -8.45 17.59
N GLU A 78 -22.84 -9.22 18.62
CA GLU A 78 -21.88 -9.89 19.51
C GLU A 78 -21.17 -11.04 18.80
N LEU A 79 -21.92 -11.83 18.03
CA LEU A 79 -21.35 -12.89 17.21
C LEU A 79 -20.42 -12.32 16.13
N ALA A 80 -20.82 -11.25 15.46
CA ALA A 80 -19.97 -10.57 14.50
C ALA A 80 -18.68 -10.04 15.14
N ALA A 81 -18.77 -9.44 16.34
CA ALA A 81 -17.59 -8.98 17.07
C ALA A 81 -16.64 -10.13 17.44
N TYR A 82 -17.19 -11.27 17.89
CA TYR A 82 -16.39 -12.45 18.21
C TYR A 82 -15.68 -13.03 16.97
N LEU A 83 -16.41 -13.19 15.86
CA LEU A 83 -15.84 -13.69 14.60
C LEU A 83 -14.79 -12.72 14.04
N GLY A 84 -15.03 -11.41 14.12
CA GLY A 84 -14.04 -10.40 13.76
C GLY A 84 -12.78 -10.49 14.64
N ALA A 85 -12.91 -10.77 15.93
CA ALA A 85 -11.77 -10.98 16.81
C ALA A 85 -10.99 -12.27 16.46
N MET A 86 -11.70 -13.33 16.04
CA MET A 86 -11.06 -14.56 15.53
C MET A 86 -10.30 -14.30 14.22
N ASN A 87 -10.88 -13.51 13.31
CA ASN A 87 -10.22 -13.11 12.06
C ASN A 87 -8.90 -12.39 12.33
N LYS A 88 -8.92 -11.39 13.23
CA LYS A 88 -7.72 -10.65 13.65
C LYS A 88 -6.63 -11.54 14.24
N LYS A 89 -6.99 -12.60 14.96
CA LYS A 89 -6.01 -13.58 15.47
C LYS A 89 -5.35 -14.33 14.32
N ILE A 90 -6.12 -14.73 13.31
CA ILE A 90 -5.61 -15.42 12.12
C ILE A 90 -4.69 -14.48 11.33
N GLU A 91 -5.10 -13.23 11.12
CA GLU A 91 -4.27 -12.21 10.48
C GLU A 91 -2.95 -11.99 11.24
N ALA A 92 -2.99 -11.90 12.57
CA ALA A 92 -1.79 -11.74 13.40
C ALA A 92 -0.84 -12.94 13.28
N ILE A 93 -1.38 -14.16 13.26
CA ILE A 93 -0.58 -15.38 13.04
C ILE A 93 0.00 -15.38 11.62
N GLY A 94 -0.81 -15.05 10.61
CA GLY A 94 -0.38 -14.97 9.21
C GLY A 94 0.75 -13.95 9.01
N SER A 95 0.63 -12.78 9.63
CA SER A 95 1.65 -11.73 9.63
C SER A 95 2.95 -12.22 10.27
N ALA A 96 2.86 -12.82 11.46
CA ALA A 96 4.04 -13.37 12.16
C ALA A 96 4.74 -14.49 11.36
N VAL A 97 3.98 -15.37 10.71
CA VAL A 97 4.54 -16.44 9.86
C VAL A 97 5.19 -15.86 8.60
N ALA A 98 4.52 -14.89 7.96
CA ALA A 98 5.06 -14.25 6.78
C ALA A 98 6.36 -13.48 7.11
N GLU A 99 6.40 -12.74 8.22
CA GLU A 99 7.58 -12.03 8.69
C GLU A 99 8.75 -12.97 9.01
N ALA A 100 8.48 -14.08 9.71
CA ALA A 100 9.51 -15.07 10.06
C ALA A 100 10.12 -15.79 8.84
N THR A 101 9.49 -15.69 7.67
CA THR A 101 9.95 -16.34 6.43
C THR A 101 10.61 -15.37 5.45
N LEU A 102 10.75 -14.11 5.83
CA LEU A 102 11.45 -13.12 5.00
C LEU A 102 12.95 -13.34 4.98
N GLY A 103 13.54 -13.17 3.80
CA GLY A 103 14.98 -13.12 3.64
C GLY A 103 15.56 -11.79 4.14
N GLU A 104 16.86 -11.78 4.44
CA GLU A 104 17.58 -10.58 4.90
C GLU A 104 17.58 -9.43 3.88
N ASP A 105 17.40 -9.75 2.60
CA ASP A 105 17.35 -8.78 1.50
C ASP A 105 15.99 -8.06 1.40
N GLN A 106 14.94 -8.59 2.04
CA GLN A 106 13.59 -8.02 2.05
C GLN A 106 13.44 -7.04 3.20
N LYS A 107 14.02 -5.85 3.03
CA LYS A 107 14.08 -4.82 4.08
C LYS A 107 12.83 -3.96 4.10
N LEU A 108 12.29 -3.78 5.30
CA LEU A 108 11.23 -2.80 5.56
C LEU A 108 11.79 -1.38 5.37
N GLN A 109 11.08 -0.57 4.57
CA GLN A 109 11.44 0.81 4.32
C GLN A 109 10.22 1.73 4.41
N SER A 110 10.46 3.00 4.71
CA SER A 110 9.42 4.03 4.66
C SER A 110 9.07 4.34 3.22
N ILE A 111 7.77 4.49 2.97
CA ILE A 111 7.22 4.88 1.68
C ILE A 111 6.22 6.02 1.86
N ASP A 112 5.98 6.75 0.78
CA ASP A 112 4.77 7.54 0.62
C ASP A 112 3.85 6.92 -0.41
N LEU A 113 2.56 6.80 -0.08
CA LEU A 113 1.59 6.11 -0.91
C LEU A 113 0.39 7.01 -1.18
N SER A 114 -0.09 6.99 -2.41
CA SER A 114 -1.37 7.56 -2.83
C SER A 114 -2.09 6.58 -3.75
N GLU A 115 -3.36 6.83 -4.08
CA GLU A 115 -4.10 6.01 -5.06
C GLU A 115 -3.42 5.99 -6.44
N GLY A 116 -2.68 7.04 -6.79
CA GLY A 116 -2.07 7.22 -8.11
C GLY A 116 -0.59 6.82 -8.21
N GLY A 117 0.07 6.53 -7.10
CA GLY A 117 1.51 6.28 -7.13
C GLY A 117 2.15 6.11 -5.75
N ILE A 118 3.46 5.89 -5.80
CA ILE A 118 4.30 5.57 -4.65
C ILE A 118 5.63 6.33 -4.73
N GLY A 119 6.10 6.80 -3.57
CA GLY A 119 7.46 7.27 -3.36
C GLY A 119 8.21 6.34 -2.40
N PHE A 120 9.47 6.02 -2.71
CA PHE A 120 10.28 5.06 -1.96
C PHE A 120 11.78 5.30 -2.18
N THR A 121 12.63 4.58 -1.45
CA THR A 121 14.09 4.63 -1.65
C THR A 121 14.60 3.41 -2.40
N HIS A 122 15.60 3.63 -3.24
CA HIS A 122 16.20 2.58 -4.07
C HIS A 122 17.72 2.78 -4.17
N ASP A 123 18.48 1.69 -4.17
CA ASP A 123 19.96 1.77 -4.15
C ASP A 123 20.55 2.35 -5.43
N ALA A 124 19.85 2.18 -6.56
CA ALA A 124 20.26 2.64 -7.88
C ALA A 124 19.26 3.63 -8.49
N GLU A 125 19.75 4.48 -9.38
CA GLU A 125 18.92 5.40 -10.16
C GLU A 125 17.96 4.60 -11.05
N LEU A 126 16.68 4.95 -11.01
CA LEU A 126 15.71 4.44 -11.97
C LEU A 126 15.52 5.46 -13.09
N SER A 127 15.40 4.96 -14.32
CA SER A 127 15.29 5.81 -15.51
C SER A 127 13.98 6.58 -15.49
N ARG A 128 14.05 7.91 -15.65
CA ARG A 128 12.85 8.73 -15.83
C ARG A 128 12.03 8.22 -17.02
N ASP A 129 10.71 8.20 -16.85
CA ASP A 129 9.75 7.61 -17.78
C ASP A 129 9.91 6.08 -18.02
N GLY A 130 10.85 5.43 -17.33
CA GLY A 130 11.03 3.99 -17.33
C GLY A 130 9.90 3.26 -16.61
N TYR A 131 9.64 2.03 -17.06
CA TYR A 131 8.62 1.15 -16.53
C TYR A 131 9.25 0.04 -15.71
N TYR A 132 8.64 -0.26 -14.57
CA TYR A 132 9.10 -1.29 -13.65
C TYR A 132 7.90 -2.07 -13.13
N ALA A 133 8.08 -3.37 -12.91
CA ALA A 133 7.20 -4.11 -12.03
C ALA A 133 7.64 -3.81 -10.58
N ILE A 134 6.66 -3.61 -9.71
CA ILE A 134 6.89 -3.47 -8.27
C ILE A 134 6.02 -4.47 -7.52
N LYS A 135 6.61 -5.17 -6.56
CA LYS A 135 5.92 -5.96 -5.56
C LYS A 135 5.97 -5.18 -4.25
N ILE A 136 4.80 -4.94 -3.67
CA ILE A 136 4.62 -4.13 -2.47
C ILE A 136 4.00 -5.01 -1.39
N TRP A 137 4.56 -4.97 -0.20
CA TRP A 137 3.99 -5.64 0.95
C TRP A 137 3.98 -4.78 2.21
N PHE A 138 2.76 -4.47 2.66
CA PHE A 138 2.47 -3.77 3.91
C PHE A 138 2.34 -4.81 5.03
N HIS A 139 3.45 -5.09 5.71
CA HIS A 139 3.51 -6.18 6.69
C HIS A 139 2.50 -6.00 7.84
N ARG A 140 2.30 -4.76 8.33
CA ARG A 140 1.36 -4.46 9.43
C ARG A 140 -0.10 -4.71 9.05
N ALA A 141 -0.44 -4.41 7.80
CA ALA A 141 -1.80 -4.58 7.30
C ALA A 141 -2.05 -5.97 6.70
N LEU A 142 -0.99 -6.79 6.56
CA LEU A 142 -1.03 -8.06 5.83
C LEU A 142 -1.57 -7.87 4.41
N ILE A 143 -1.09 -6.83 3.72
CA ILE A 143 -1.53 -6.50 2.36
C ILE A 143 -0.35 -6.63 1.41
N GLY A 144 -0.44 -7.53 0.44
CA GLY A 144 0.54 -7.70 -0.62
C GLY A 144 -0.09 -7.47 -1.99
N PHE A 145 0.62 -6.83 -2.91
CA PHE A 145 0.25 -6.80 -4.33
C PHE A 145 1.42 -6.53 -5.25
N ALA A 146 1.24 -6.83 -6.54
CA ALA A 146 2.19 -6.47 -7.58
C ALA A 146 1.51 -5.52 -8.57
N ALA A 147 2.24 -4.51 -9.02
CA ALA A 147 1.76 -3.50 -9.95
C ALA A 147 2.85 -3.09 -10.93
N TYR A 148 2.46 -2.44 -12.03
CA TYR A 148 3.40 -1.69 -12.84
C TYR A 148 3.48 -0.24 -12.37
N ILE A 149 4.67 0.32 -12.44
CA ILE A 149 4.93 1.72 -12.14
C ILE A 149 5.69 2.38 -13.28
N LYS A 150 5.44 3.67 -13.46
CA LYS A 150 6.21 4.54 -14.35
C LYS A 150 6.94 5.58 -13.50
N VAL A 151 8.26 5.65 -13.64
CA VAL A 151 9.09 6.60 -12.88
C VAL A 151 8.83 8.02 -13.35
N VAL A 152 8.39 8.87 -12.41
CA VAL A 152 8.16 10.31 -12.63
C VAL A 152 9.42 11.11 -12.33
N ALA A 153 10.11 10.75 -11.25
CA ALA A 153 11.35 11.37 -10.81
C ALA A 153 12.24 10.34 -10.08
N SER A 154 13.55 10.52 -10.23
CA SER A 154 14.58 9.81 -9.48
C SER A 154 15.62 10.86 -9.08
N SER A 155 15.85 11.02 -7.77
CA SER A 155 16.77 12.02 -7.23
C SER A 155 17.64 11.42 -6.15
N ARG A 156 18.91 11.79 -6.12
CA ARG A 156 19.85 11.28 -5.11
C ARG A 156 19.38 11.65 -3.70
N ALA A 157 19.30 10.66 -2.81
CA ALA A 157 18.91 10.87 -1.44
C ALA A 157 20.11 11.32 -0.58
N ILE A 158 19.83 11.98 0.55
CA ILE A 158 20.87 12.58 1.42
C ILE A 158 21.67 11.50 2.15
N ASP A 159 21.01 10.38 2.48
CA ASP A 159 21.53 9.22 3.19
C ASP A 159 22.15 8.14 2.28
N GLY A 160 22.14 8.37 0.97
CA GLY A 160 22.63 7.41 -0.04
C GLY A 160 21.50 6.80 -0.86
N GLY A 161 21.84 6.24 -2.03
CA GLY A 161 20.84 5.78 -2.99
C GLY A 161 20.02 6.92 -3.59
N TYR A 162 18.78 6.62 -3.95
CA TYR A 162 17.87 7.48 -4.70
C TYR A 162 16.48 7.45 -4.11
N HIS A 163 15.85 8.63 -3.98
CA HIS A 163 14.42 8.74 -3.78
C HIS A 163 13.73 8.66 -5.14
N ILE A 164 12.82 7.70 -5.27
CA ILE A 164 12.05 7.43 -6.48
C ILE A 164 10.63 7.92 -6.24
N SER A 165 10.07 8.67 -7.19
CA SER A 165 8.64 8.94 -7.26
C SER A 165 8.08 8.32 -8.52
N ALA A 166 7.06 7.46 -8.39
CA ALA A 166 6.49 6.73 -9.51
C ALA A 166 4.96 6.75 -9.46
N SER A 167 4.32 6.76 -10.64
CA SER A 167 2.87 6.60 -10.76
C SER A 167 2.53 5.14 -11.07
N PHE A 168 1.43 4.63 -10.54
CA PHE A 168 0.92 3.32 -10.95
C PHE A 168 0.50 3.36 -12.42
N HIS A 169 0.79 2.28 -13.15
CA HIS A 169 0.49 2.14 -14.58
C HIS A 169 -0.39 0.90 -14.79
N ALA A 170 -1.46 1.05 -15.58
CA ALA A 170 -2.40 -0.02 -15.90
C ALA A 170 -2.86 -0.84 -14.68
N LEU A 171 -3.06 -0.16 -13.54
CA LEU A 171 -3.37 -0.82 -12.27
C LEU A 171 -4.73 -1.53 -12.35
N PRO A 172 -4.80 -2.85 -12.09
CA PRO A 172 -6.07 -3.57 -12.06
C PRO A 172 -7.00 -3.01 -10.99
N GLU A 173 -8.31 -3.02 -11.25
CA GLU A 173 -9.31 -2.48 -10.33
C GLU A 173 -9.25 -3.12 -8.94
N ALA A 174 -9.02 -4.43 -8.87
CA ALA A 174 -8.85 -5.15 -7.60
C ALA A 174 -7.72 -4.57 -6.74
N GLU A 175 -6.56 -4.28 -7.36
CA GLU A 175 -5.42 -3.69 -6.64
C GLU A 175 -5.68 -2.23 -6.27
N SER A 176 -6.34 -1.47 -7.15
CA SER A 176 -6.75 -0.10 -6.86
C SER A 176 -7.66 -0.02 -5.63
N GLN A 177 -8.63 -0.93 -5.52
CA GLN A 177 -9.52 -1.01 -4.35
C GLN A 177 -8.77 -1.39 -3.07
N ILE A 178 -7.81 -2.31 -3.16
CA ILE A 178 -6.94 -2.68 -2.02
C ILE A 178 -6.15 -1.45 -1.54
N ILE A 179 -5.53 -0.69 -2.45
CA ILE A 179 -4.76 0.51 -2.12
C ILE A 179 -5.66 1.58 -1.47
N ALA A 180 -6.81 1.86 -2.06
CA ALA A 180 -7.73 2.86 -1.53
C ALA A 180 -8.22 2.49 -0.12
N LYS A 181 -8.59 1.23 0.11
CA LYS A 181 -8.99 0.72 1.42
C LYS A 181 -7.87 0.86 2.45
N HIS A 182 -6.63 0.50 2.07
CA HIS A 182 -5.47 0.62 2.94
C HIS A 182 -5.19 2.07 3.35
N ILE A 183 -5.20 3.00 2.39
CA ILE A 183 -5.05 4.44 2.64
C ILE A 183 -6.08 4.93 3.66
N MET A 184 -7.35 4.58 3.47
CA MET A 184 -8.42 4.97 4.39
C MET A 184 -8.21 4.40 5.81
N GLN A 185 -7.74 3.15 5.91
CA GLN A 185 -7.47 2.51 7.19
C GLN A 185 -6.34 3.22 7.95
N VAL A 186 -5.20 3.47 7.28
CA VAL A 186 -4.06 4.17 7.88
C VAL A 186 -4.43 5.58 8.32
N GLN A 187 -5.19 6.32 7.49
CA GLN A 187 -5.66 7.66 7.87
C GLN A 187 -6.61 7.64 9.08
N ALA A 188 -7.52 6.67 9.15
CA ALA A 188 -8.43 6.52 10.27
C ALA A 188 -7.68 6.18 11.58
N GLU A 189 -6.65 5.34 11.51
CA GLU A 189 -5.78 5.03 12.64
C GLU A 189 -5.01 6.25 13.13
N ALA A 190 -4.38 6.99 12.20
CA ALA A 190 -3.66 8.23 12.51
C ALA A 190 -4.58 9.27 13.19
N GLN A 191 -5.82 9.40 12.71
CA GLN A 191 -6.80 10.31 13.30
C GLN A 191 -7.19 9.89 14.73
N ARG A 192 -7.35 8.59 15.00
CA ARG A 192 -7.64 8.07 16.35
C ARG A 192 -6.49 8.33 17.31
N ALA A 193 -5.25 8.03 16.88
CA ALA A 193 -4.05 8.27 17.67
C ALA A 193 -3.88 9.76 18.03
N LYS A 194 -4.14 10.67 17.08
CA LYS A 194 -4.07 12.12 17.32
C LYS A 194 -5.08 12.59 18.36
N ARG A 195 -6.30 12.03 18.39
CA ARG A 195 -7.33 12.38 19.38
C ARG A 195 -6.91 11.94 20.79
N GLN A 196 -6.40 10.71 20.92
CA GLN A 196 -5.91 10.19 22.20
C GLN A 196 -4.76 11.03 22.76
N LEU A 197 -3.76 11.37 21.93
CA LEU A 197 -2.65 12.23 22.34
C LEU A 197 -3.11 13.63 22.80
N SER A 198 -4.17 14.18 22.18
CA SER A 198 -4.72 15.48 22.60
C SER A 198 -5.52 15.43 23.90
N GLU A 199 -6.13 14.28 24.21
CA GLU A 199 -6.84 14.05 25.47
C GLU A 199 -5.84 13.84 26.62
N ASP A 200 -4.80 13.03 26.41
CA ASP A 200 -3.73 12.79 27.39
C ASP A 200 -2.86 14.02 27.70
N SER A 201 -2.84 15.01 26.81
CA SER A 201 -2.08 16.27 27.01
C SER A 201 -2.87 17.35 27.77
N GLN A 202 -4.14 17.10 28.08
CA GLN A 202 -5.02 18.02 28.81
C GLN A 202 -5.25 17.62 30.27
N ASP A 203 -4.80 16.43 30.66
CA ASP A 203 -4.75 15.93 32.05
C ASP A 203 -3.34 16.09 32.66
#